data_AF-A0A538JIZ8-F1
#
_entry.id   AF-A0A538JIZ8-F1
#
_cell.length_a   1.000
_cell.length_b   1.000
_cell.length_c   1.000
_cell.angle_alpha   90.00
_cell.angle_beta   90.00
_cell.angle_gamma   90.00
#
_symmetry.space_group_name_H-M   'P 1'
#
loop_
_entity.id
_entity.type
_entity.pdbx_description
1 polymer ?
#
loop_
_entity_poly.entity_id
_entity_poly.type
_entity_poly.pdbx_seq_one_letter_code
_entity_poly.pdbx_strand_id
1 'polypeptide(L)' 'MPRRHVLLPTVALFFVWDAIAVARDIWQYNPRYVTGWDFLYSVAVDEVVLFVVVPVCALRTFESARGVTGR' A
#
# COMPACT_ATOMS: atom_id res chain seq x y z
N MET A 1 6.93 3.75 21.60
CA MET A 1 6.98 4.89 20.66
C MET A 1 5.90 4.71 19.60
N PRO A 2 5.03 5.71 19.33
CA PRO A 2 3.76 5.49 18.63
C PRO A 2 3.95 5.46 17.10
N ARG A 3 4.56 4.40 16.56
CA ARG A 3 4.82 4.24 15.10
C ARG A 3 3.61 3.77 14.28
N ARG A 4 2.45 3.57 14.91
CA ARG A 4 1.22 3.11 14.22
C ARG A 4 0.56 4.18 13.36
N HIS A 5 0.75 5.46 13.69
CA HIS A 5 0.08 6.57 13.01
C HIS A 5 0.67 6.91 11.64
N VAL A 6 1.78 6.28 11.24
CA VAL A 6 2.37 6.46 9.89
C VAL A 6 1.63 5.62 8.85
N LEU A 7 1.04 4.48 9.26
CA LEU A 7 0.36 3.59 8.31
C LEU A 7 -0.87 4.25 7.70
N LEU A 8 -1.68 4.95 8.51
CA LEU A 8 -2.91 5.59 8.04
C LEU A 8 -2.66 6.62 6.91
N PRO A 9 -1.77 7.63 7.07
CA PRO A 9 -1.49 8.58 6.00
C PRO A 9 -0.79 7.93 4.81
N THR A 10 0.05 6.92 5.02
CA THR A 10 0.71 6.21 3.91
C THR A 10 -0.31 5.44 3.07
N VAL A 11 -1.19 4.65 3.70
CA VAL A 11 -2.25 3.89 3.02
C VAL A 11 -3.19 4.85 2.30
N ALA A 12 -3.61 5.94 2.96
CA ALA A 12 -4.51 6.93 2.37
C ALA A 12 -3.88 7.60 1.14
N LEU A 13 -2.61 7.97 1.21
CA LEU A 13 -1.90 8.60 0.09
C LEU A 13 -1.81 7.67 -1.12
N PHE A 14 -1.38 6.42 -0.91
CA PHE A 14 -1.29 5.44 -1.99
C PHE A 14 -2.67 5.16 -2.58
N PHE A 15 -3.68 4.95 -1.74
CA PHE A 15 -5.04 4.69 -2.21
C PHE A 15 -5.61 5.84 -3.05
N VAL A 16 -5.46 7.09 -2.59
CA VAL A 16 -5.96 8.27 -3.32
C VAL A 16 -5.25 8.40 -4.67
N TRP A 17 -3.93 8.22 -4.70
CA TRP A 17 -3.17 8.27 -5.94
C TRP A 17 -3.61 7.19 -6.92
N ASP A 18 -3.76 5.96 -6.43
CA ASP A 18 -4.13 4.81 -7.24
C ASP A 18 -5.53 4.95 -7.84
N ALA A 19 -6.50 5.37 -7.02
CA ALA A 19 -7.85 5.68 -7.46
C ALA A 19 -7.88 6.75 -8.55
N ILE A 20 -7.04 7.80 -8.44
CA ILE A 20 -6.92 8.83 -9.48
C ILE A 20 -6.35 8.23 -10.77
N ALA A 21 -5.32 7.39 -10.67
CA ALA A 21 -4.66 6.83 -11.84
C ALA A 21 -5.58 5.90 -12.65
N VAL A 22 -6.35 5.06 -11.96
CA VAL A 22 -7.38 4.18 -12.56
C VAL A 22 -8.51 5.02 -13.15
N ALA A 23 -9.00 6.03 -12.42
CA ALA A 23 -10.06 6.92 -12.89
C ALA A 23 -9.65 7.79 -14.09
N ARG A 24 -8.34 7.95 -14.34
CA ARG A 24 -7.78 8.68 -15.48
C ARG A 24 -7.33 7.78 -16.62
N ASP A 25 -7.61 6.48 -16.55
CA ASP A 25 -7.16 5.48 -17.53
C ASP A 25 -5.64 5.51 -17.77
N ILE A 26 -4.86 5.97 -16.77
CA ILE A 26 -3.40 5.94 -16.84
C ILE A 26 -2.93 4.48 -16.88
N TRP A 27 -3.63 3.62 -16.15
CA TRP A 27 -3.46 2.17 -16.16
C TRP A 27 -4.74 1.48 -15.67
N GLN A 28 -4.84 0.17 -15.87
CA GLN A 28 -6.01 -0.65 -15.53
C GLN A 28 -5.58 -2.01 -14.99
N TYR A 29 -6.41 -2.63 -14.15
CA TYR A 29 -6.19 -3.98 -13.63
C TYR A 29 -6.52 -5.04 -14.67
N ASN A 30 -5.66 -6.05 -14.78
CA ASN A 30 -5.98 -7.23 -15.58
C ASN A 30 -6.74 -8.25 -14.72
N PRO A 31 -8.01 -8.58 -15.05
CA PRO A 31 -8.86 -9.46 -14.24
C PRO A 31 -8.31 -10.89 -14.10
N ARG A 32 -7.32 -11.28 -14.91
CA ARG A 32 -6.64 -12.58 -14.78
C ARG A 32 -5.71 -12.67 -13.56
N TYR A 33 -5.19 -11.54 -13.08
CA TYR A 33 -4.15 -11.49 -12.05
C TYR A 33 -4.61 -10.85 -10.73
N VAL A 34 -5.84 -10.37 -10.67
CA VAL A 34 -6.46 -9.87 -9.45
C VAL A 34 -7.53 -10.84 -8.98
N THR A 35 -7.90 -10.75 -7.70
CA THR A 35 -8.98 -11.58 -7.13
C THR A 35 -10.36 -11.26 -7.72
N GLY A 36 -10.47 -10.21 -8.53
CA GLY A 36 -11.71 -9.75 -9.15
C GLY A 36 -12.63 -9.00 -8.17
N TRP A 37 -12.14 -8.72 -6.97
CA TRP A 37 -12.84 -7.90 -5.99
C TRP A 37 -12.37 -6.46 -6.11
N ASP A 38 -13.30 -5.60 -6.50
CA ASP A 38 -13.06 -4.16 -6.54
C ASP A 38 -13.45 -3.54 -5.20
N PHE A 39 -12.60 -2.62 -4.74
CA PHE A 39 -12.88 -1.74 -3.62
C PHE A 39 -13.41 -0.38 -4.15
N LEU A 40 -13.44 0.65 -3.29
CA LEU A 40 -13.84 1.99 -3.70
C LEU A 40 -13.07 2.47 -4.93
N TYR A 41 -13.78 3.15 -5.85
CA TYR A 41 -13.21 3.71 -7.09
C TYR A 41 -12.54 2.71 -8.04
N SER A 42 -13.05 1.46 -8.08
CA SER A 42 -12.55 0.40 -8.96
C SER A 42 -11.10 -0.01 -8.69
N VAL A 43 -10.58 0.30 -7.51
CA VAL A 43 -9.25 -0.11 -7.06
C VAL A 43 -9.33 -1.58 -6.62
N ALA A 44 -8.49 -2.46 -7.17
CA ALA A 44 -8.46 -3.86 -6.78
C ALA A 44 -8.13 -4.04 -5.29
N VAL A 45 -8.83 -4.95 -4.60
CA VAL A 45 -8.59 -5.23 -3.17
C VAL A 45 -7.13 -5.66 -2.92
N ASP A 46 -6.53 -6.37 -3.87
CA ASP A 46 -5.12 -6.76 -3.84
C ASP A 46 -4.18 -5.55 -3.60
N GLU A 47 -4.45 -4.39 -4.22
CA GLU A 47 -3.67 -3.16 -4.00
C GLU A 47 -3.86 -2.59 -2.60
N VAL A 48 -5.10 -2.57 -2.10
CA VAL A 48 -5.39 -2.07 -0.75
C VAL A 48 -4.62 -2.87 0.31
N VAL A 49 -4.52 -4.18 0.11
CA VAL A 49 -3.71 -5.06 0.96
C VAL A 49 -2.22 -4.70 0.83
N LEU A 50 -1.71 -4.48 -0.39
CA LEU A 50 -0.32 -4.07 -0.63
C LEU A 50 0.01 -2.74 0.05
N PHE A 51 -0.89 -1.76 0.02
CA PHE A 51 -0.70 -0.47 0.68
C PHE A 51 -0.50 -0.59 2.19
N VAL A 52 -0.95 -1.67 2.81
CA VAL A 52 -0.71 -1.95 4.23
C VAL A 52 0.53 -2.83 4.43
N VAL A 53 0.66 -3.92 3.66
CA VAL A 53 1.73 -4.91 3.83
C VAL A 53 3.08 -4.30 3.53
N VAL A 54 3.23 -3.56 2.43
CA VAL A 54 4.50 -2.96 2.01
C VAL A 54 5.10 -2.04 3.08
N PRO A 55 4.38 -1.03 3.62
CA PRO A 55 4.96 -0.17 4.65
C PRO A 55 5.20 -0.89 5.98
N VAL A 56 4.40 -1.91 6.32
CA VAL A 56 4.67 -2.74 7.51
C VAL A 56 5.97 -3.51 7.35
N CYS A 57 6.17 -4.20 6.23
CA CYS A 57 7.41 -4.91 5.93
C CYS A 57 8.60 -3.96 5.89
N ALA A 58 8.48 -2.81 5.22
CA ALA A 58 9.53 -1.81 5.15
C ALA A 58 9.93 -1.30 6.54
N LEU A 59 8.95 -1.00 7.40
CA LEU A 59 9.21 -0.56 8.76
C LEU A 59 9.96 -1.62 9.58
N ARG A 60 9.55 -2.90 9.48
CA ARG A 60 10.21 -4.01 10.18
C ARG A 60 11.62 -4.24 9.68
N THR A 61 11.85 -4.20 8.38
CA THR A 61 13.19 -4.30 7.79
C THR A 61 14.09 -3.16 8.27
N PHE A 62 13.56 -1.93 8.32
CA PHE A 62 14.32 -0.78 8.81
C PHE A 62 14.65 -0.86 10.31
N GLU A 63 13.75 -1.43 11.13
CA GLU A 63 14.05 -1.75 12.53
C GLU A 63 15.13 -2.83 12.66
N SER A 64 15.07 -3.89 11.85
CA SER A 64 16.11 -4.92 11.83
C SER A 64 17.48 -4.37 11.43
N ALA A 65 17.55 -3.54 10.39
CA ALA A 65 18.80 -2.95 9.90
C ALA A 65 19.45 -2.02 10.94
N ARG A 66 18.63 -1.24 11.67
CA ARG A 66 19.11 -0.40 12.78
C ARG A 66 19.72 -1.22 13.92
N GLY A 67 19.06 -2.32 14.29
CA GLY A 67 19.58 -3.24 15.30
C GLY A 67 20.98 -3.79 14.96
N VAL A 68 21.24 -4.08 13.69
CA VAL A 68 22.56 -4.55 13.22
C VAL A 68 23.61 -3.44 13.19
N THR A 69 23.20 -2.20 12.87
CA THR A 69 24.11 -1.06 12.74
C THR A 69 24.46 -0.42 14.10
N GLY A 70 23.81 -0.85 15.20
CA GLY A 70 24.07 -0.33 16.55
C GLY A 70 23.67 1.14 16.75
N ARG A 71 22.75 1.65 15.92
CA ARG A 71 22.19 3.01 16.00
C ARG A 71 20.71 2.98 16.39
#